data_AF-A0A484KC52-F1
#
_entry.id   AF-A0A484KC52-F1
#
_cell.length_a   1.000
_cell.length_b   1.000
_cell.length_c   1.000
_cell.angle_alpha   90.00
_cell.angle_beta   90.00
_cell.angle_gamma   90.00
#
_symmetry.space_group_name_H-M   'P 1'
#
loop_
_entity.id
_entity.type
_entity.pdbx_description
1 polymer ?
#
loop_
_entity_poly.entity_id
_entity_poly.type
_entity_poly.pdbx_seq_one_letter_code
_entity_poly.pdbx_strand_id
1 'polypeptide(L)'
;MSSESSTAEIKEHVYENTLLDLYSGCGAMSSGLCLGAANYGVKLVTKWTVYFNREACDSLRWNHSETQVQNEAAQDFLCLFKEWEHLCVCCSLITSNSAPHPCLNICNEEEEEGTASDRDNEVYQVEQVLEVCFGDPKKTGKSGLHFKIRWKGYGEADDTWEPIDGLSGCEQKMKEFIENGFKASILPLPGSVDVVCGGPPCQGISGFSRFRNRENPLEDPKNKQLEAACKDNYVCKIVEMFEDLDGMRYFTAQWFYRAKDTVIKSLDNFIESKCVFLSEVKDDNLIDCLVRKLNIVCSPPNENIKSIERIPLECDFYCDMMYHVPYSTFISFPHAEVVRELDSIMSSESSTAEIKEHVYKNTLLDLYSGCGAMSTGLCLGAANYGVKLVTKWAVDFNREACDSLRWNHLETQVRNEAAQDFLCLFKKWEHLCVCCSLITSNSSPHPCLNICNEEEEEEGTASDIDNEVYEVEQVLEVCFGDPKKTGKSGLHFKIGWKGYGEADDTCEPIEGLSGCEQKMKEFIENGFKASILPLPGSVGVVCGGPPCQGISGFNRFRNSENPLEDPKNKQLEAACRYKNG
;
A
#
# COMPACT_ATOMS: atom_id res chain seq x y z
N MET A 1 25.20 -38.11 -40.60
CA MET A 1 24.99 -36.92 -41.47
C MET A 1 23.53 -36.97 -41.87
N SER A 2 22.61 -36.16 -41.38
CA SER A 2 22.64 -34.78 -40.91
C SER A 2 21.56 -34.60 -39.83
N SER A 3 21.93 -34.01 -38.69
CA SER A 3 20.99 -33.57 -37.66
C SER A 3 20.57 -32.13 -37.98
N GLU A 4 19.33 -31.92 -38.37
CA GLU A 4 18.73 -30.59 -38.45
C GLU A 4 18.41 -30.13 -37.03
N SER A 5 19.16 -29.15 -36.54
CA SER A 5 18.85 -28.43 -35.30
C SER A 5 17.88 -27.31 -35.64
N SER A 6 16.62 -27.43 -35.24
CA SER A 6 15.67 -26.33 -35.28
C SER A 6 16.03 -25.34 -34.17
N THR A 7 16.79 -24.29 -34.51
CA THR A 7 16.95 -23.12 -33.65
C THR A 7 15.64 -22.33 -33.66
N ALA A 8 14.89 -22.41 -32.56
CA ALA A 8 13.81 -21.46 -32.30
C ALA A 8 14.43 -20.07 -32.15
N GLU A 9 14.10 -19.16 -33.06
CA GLU A 9 14.39 -17.73 -32.90
C GLU A 9 13.64 -17.22 -31.66
N ILE A 10 14.40 -16.95 -30.59
CA ILE A 10 13.91 -16.18 -29.45
C ILE A 10 13.71 -14.75 -29.97
N LYS A 11 12.45 -14.36 -30.22
CA LYS A 11 12.10 -12.95 -30.38
C LYS A 11 12.28 -12.28 -29.02
N GLU A 12 13.37 -11.54 -28.83
CA GLU A 12 13.47 -10.58 -27.73
C GLU A 12 12.30 -9.60 -27.86
N HIS A 13 11.38 -9.63 -26.89
CA HIS A 13 10.40 -8.57 -26.71
C HIS A 13 11.15 -7.33 -26.19
N VAL A 14 11.56 -6.46 -27.10
CA VAL A 14 12.08 -5.14 -26.74
C VAL A 14 10.91 -4.35 -26.13
N TYR A 15 10.96 -4.14 -24.82
CA TYR A 15 9.98 -3.33 -24.08
C TYR A 15 10.07 -1.88 -24.55
N GLU A 16 8.96 -1.32 -25.03
CA GLU A 16 8.86 0.07 -25.47
C GLU A 16 8.47 0.95 -24.28
N ASN A 17 9.29 1.96 -23.99
CA ASN A 17 9.03 2.94 -22.92
C ASN A 17 8.41 4.20 -23.53
N THR A 18 7.41 4.78 -22.87
CA THR A 18 6.70 5.97 -23.32
C THR A 18 7.19 7.24 -22.61
N LEU A 19 7.36 8.30 -23.39
CA LEU A 19 7.79 9.62 -22.92
C LEU A 19 6.67 10.66 -23.11
N LEU A 20 6.43 11.46 -22.08
CA LEU A 20 5.62 12.68 -22.10
C LEU A 20 6.55 13.90 -22.00
N ASP A 21 6.53 14.77 -23.02
CA ASP A 21 7.33 16.00 -23.05
C ASP A 21 6.45 17.23 -22.75
N LEU A 22 6.57 17.74 -21.52
CA LEU A 22 5.91 18.96 -21.08
C LEU A 22 6.77 20.18 -21.46
N TYR A 23 6.14 21.22 -21.98
CA TYR A 23 6.87 22.40 -22.46
C TYR A 23 7.83 22.09 -23.61
N SER A 24 7.43 21.17 -24.49
CA SER A 24 8.29 20.50 -25.48
C SER A 24 9.01 21.42 -26.47
N GLY A 25 8.46 22.61 -26.74
CA GLY A 25 8.99 23.47 -27.80
C GLY A 25 8.92 22.75 -29.15
N CYS A 26 10.06 22.65 -29.84
CA CYS A 26 10.18 21.85 -31.08
C CYS A 26 10.58 20.38 -30.83
N GLY A 27 10.66 19.94 -29.56
CA GLY A 27 10.96 18.56 -29.21
C GLY A 27 12.45 18.22 -29.14
N ALA A 28 13.33 19.21 -28.99
CA ALA A 28 14.78 18.97 -28.96
C ALA A 28 15.21 18.06 -27.79
N MET A 29 14.65 18.28 -26.59
CA MET A 29 14.96 17.48 -25.40
C MET A 29 14.47 16.03 -25.57
N SER A 30 13.20 15.85 -25.91
CA SER A 30 12.60 14.52 -26.11
C SER A 30 13.26 13.76 -27.26
N SER A 31 13.53 14.41 -28.39
CA SER A 31 14.26 13.79 -29.51
C SER A 31 15.66 13.34 -29.09
N GLY A 32 16.38 14.18 -28.35
CA GLY A 32 17.71 13.84 -27.83
C GLY A 32 17.68 12.68 -26.84
N LEU A 33 16.70 12.64 -25.94
CA LEU A 33 16.50 11.55 -24.99
C LEU A 33 16.21 10.23 -25.71
N CYS A 34 15.31 10.23 -26.69
CA CYS A 34 14.97 9.03 -27.46
C CYS A 34 16.18 8.50 -28.25
N LEU A 35 16.95 9.40 -28.89
CA LEU A 35 18.20 9.04 -29.59
C LEU A 35 19.26 8.49 -28.61
N GLY A 36 19.41 9.12 -27.45
CA GLY A 36 20.32 8.67 -26.40
C GLY A 36 19.95 7.29 -25.89
N ALA A 37 18.68 7.08 -25.55
CA ALA A 37 18.15 5.79 -25.10
C ALA A 37 18.38 4.68 -26.13
N ALA A 38 18.15 4.97 -27.41
CA ALA A 38 18.37 4.02 -28.50
C ALA A 38 19.84 3.55 -28.58
N ASN A 39 20.82 4.44 -28.31
CA ASN A 39 22.23 4.08 -28.27
C ASN A 39 22.59 3.09 -27.14
N TYR A 40 21.77 3.02 -26.09
CA TYR A 40 21.92 2.08 -24.97
C TYR A 40 20.95 0.88 -25.07
N GLY A 41 20.34 0.66 -26.25
CA GLY A 41 19.42 -0.46 -26.47
C GLY A 41 18.05 -0.30 -25.83
N VAL A 42 17.70 0.91 -25.35
CA VAL A 42 16.40 1.22 -24.78
C VAL A 42 15.52 1.86 -25.85
N LYS A 43 14.38 1.24 -26.16
CA LYS A 43 13.38 1.83 -27.06
C LYS A 43 12.51 2.81 -26.26
N LEU A 44 12.87 4.09 -26.30
CA LEU A 44 12.07 5.20 -25.74
C LEU A 44 11.37 5.94 -26.87
N VAL A 45 10.07 6.18 -26.74
CA VAL A 45 9.25 6.85 -27.75
C VAL A 45 8.49 8.02 -27.13
N THR A 46 8.67 9.20 -27.71
CA THR A 46 7.88 10.40 -27.38
C THR A 46 6.44 10.18 -27.84
N LYS A 47 5.56 9.79 -26.92
CA LYS A 47 4.18 9.44 -27.27
C LYS A 47 3.24 10.65 -27.15
N TRP A 48 3.51 11.54 -26.20
CA TRP A 48 2.73 12.76 -25.98
C TRP A 48 3.63 13.96 -25.78
N THR A 49 3.20 15.11 -26.29
CA THR A 49 3.91 16.39 -26.09
C THR A 49 2.92 17.51 -25.89
N VAL A 50 3.28 18.49 -25.05
CA VAL A 50 2.42 19.64 -24.74
C VAL A 50 3.21 20.93 -24.93
N TYR A 51 2.68 21.84 -25.74
CA TYR A 51 3.24 23.20 -25.86
C TYR A 51 2.21 24.20 -26.40
N PHE A 52 2.27 25.44 -25.92
CA PHE A 52 1.27 26.45 -26.30
C PHE A 52 1.58 27.16 -27.63
N ASN A 53 2.83 27.14 -28.11
CA ASN A 53 3.20 27.77 -29.38
C ASN A 53 2.95 26.83 -30.57
N ARG A 54 2.06 27.25 -31.47
CA ARG A 54 1.64 26.46 -32.62
C ARG A 54 2.77 26.11 -33.60
N GLU A 55 3.64 27.06 -33.92
CA GLU A 55 4.74 26.83 -34.88
C GLU A 55 5.72 25.76 -34.38
N ALA A 56 5.99 25.77 -33.08
CA ALA A 56 6.84 24.76 -32.45
C ALA A 56 6.15 23.38 -32.41
N CYS A 57 4.85 23.33 -32.12
CA CYS A 57 4.05 22.10 -32.24
C CYS A 57 4.05 21.56 -33.68
N ASP A 58 3.87 22.42 -34.69
CA ASP A 58 3.86 22.01 -36.10
C ASP A 58 5.24 21.47 -36.52
N SER A 59 6.32 22.11 -36.05
CA SER A 59 7.68 21.59 -36.21
C SER A 59 7.84 20.19 -35.63
N LEU A 60 7.31 19.94 -34.44
CA LEU A 60 7.37 18.63 -33.79
C LEU A 60 6.54 17.59 -34.56
N ARG A 61 5.30 17.94 -34.98
CA ARG A 61 4.42 17.07 -35.78
C ARG A 61 5.06 16.62 -37.09
N TRP A 62 5.78 17.51 -37.79
CA TRP A 62 6.46 17.17 -39.04
C TRP A 62 7.60 16.18 -38.86
N ASN A 63 8.28 16.23 -37.71
CA ASN A 63 9.42 15.35 -37.44
C ASN A 63 9.02 14.05 -36.72
N HIS A 64 7.89 14.06 -36.00
CA HIS A 64 7.40 12.95 -35.20
C HIS A 64 5.91 12.73 -35.43
N SER A 65 5.57 12.10 -36.57
CA SER A 65 4.18 11.91 -37.00
C SER A 65 3.35 10.98 -36.12
N GLU A 66 4.00 10.12 -35.33
CA GLU A 66 3.36 9.17 -34.42
C GLU A 66 3.08 9.77 -33.03
N THR A 67 3.64 10.95 -32.74
CA THR A 67 3.51 11.64 -31.46
C THR A 67 2.20 12.42 -31.39
N GLN A 68 1.49 12.31 -30.26
CA GLN A 68 0.31 13.12 -29.97
C GLN A 68 0.73 14.51 -29.49
N VAL A 69 0.63 15.50 -30.38
CA VAL A 69 1.10 16.88 -30.14
C VAL A 69 -0.07 17.79 -29.76
N GLN A 70 -0.15 18.12 -28.47
CA GLN A 70 -1.17 19.00 -27.91
C GLN A 70 -0.71 20.46 -27.92
N ASN A 71 -1.47 21.29 -28.64
CA ASN A 71 -1.20 22.72 -28.74
C ASN A 71 -2.02 23.52 -27.71
N GLU A 72 -1.65 23.41 -26.44
CA GLU A 72 -2.34 24.05 -25.32
C GLU A 72 -1.36 24.41 -24.19
N ALA A 73 -1.85 25.12 -23.16
CA ALA A 73 -1.06 25.40 -21.97
C ALA A 73 -0.96 24.14 -21.09
N ALA A 74 0.18 23.95 -20.41
CA ALA A 74 0.38 22.78 -19.54
C ALA A 74 -0.66 22.67 -18.40
N GLN A 75 -1.15 23.81 -17.91
CA GLN A 75 -2.21 23.85 -16.89
C GLN A 75 -3.56 23.37 -17.45
N ASP A 76 -3.88 23.75 -18.68
CA ASP A 76 -5.10 23.32 -19.37
C ASP A 76 -5.02 21.83 -19.68
N PHE A 77 -3.85 21.35 -20.14
CA PHE A 77 -3.58 19.92 -20.33
C PHE A 77 -3.72 19.11 -19.04
N LEU A 78 -3.30 19.67 -17.88
CA LEU A 78 -3.49 19.01 -16.59
C LEU A 78 -4.98 18.88 -16.21
N CYS A 79 -5.78 19.88 -16.54
CA CYS A 79 -7.24 19.80 -16.36
C CYS A 79 -7.86 18.81 -17.35
N LEU A 80 -7.44 18.83 -18.62
CA LEU A 80 -7.85 17.88 -19.64
C LEU A 80 -7.53 16.44 -19.23
N PHE A 81 -6.35 16.19 -18.64
CA PHE A 81 -5.96 14.88 -18.13
C PHE A 81 -6.93 14.35 -17.07
N LYS A 82 -7.36 15.21 -16.14
CA LYS A 82 -8.35 14.85 -15.11
C LYS A 82 -9.73 14.57 -15.69
N GLU A 83 -10.19 15.43 -16.60
CA GLU A 83 -11.47 15.23 -17.29
C GLU A 83 -11.45 13.98 -18.17
N TRP A 84 -10.34 13.69 -18.84
CA TRP A 84 -10.17 12.50 -19.67
C TRP A 84 -10.23 11.21 -18.86
N GLU A 85 -9.59 11.17 -17.68
CA GLU A 85 -9.74 10.06 -16.72
C GLU A 85 -11.23 9.88 -16.38
N HIS A 86 -11.93 10.97 -16.09
CA HIS A 86 -13.34 10.97 -15.78
C HIS A 86 -14.24 10.43 -16.90
N LEU A 87 -14.00 10.86 -18.14
CA LEU A 87 -14.71 10.39 -19.32
C LEU A 87 -14.51 8.88 -19.53
N CYS A 88 -13.29 8.39 -19.32
CA CYS A 88 -12.99 6.96 -19.41
C CYS A 88 -13.73 6.16 -18.32
N VAL A 89 -13.93 6.72 -17.13
CA VAL A 89 -14.72 6.11 -16.05
C VAL A 89 -16.20 6.09 -16.41
N CYS A 90 -16.75 7.20 -16.90
CA CYS A 90 -18.14 7.28 -17.37
C CYS A 90 -18.44 6.28 -18.49
N CYS A 91 -17.45 5.99 -19.35
CA CYS A 91 -17.58 4.97 -20.40
C CYS A 91 -17.27 3.54 -19.92
N SER A 92 -17.04 3.31 -18.63
CA SER A 92 -16.67 2.01 -18.04
C SER A 92 -15.38 1.40 -18.63
N LEU A 93 -14.46 2.24 -19.11
CA LEU A 93 -13.17 1.81 -19.69
C LEU A 93 -12.08 1.63 -18.63
N ILE A 94 -12.17 2.40 -17.54
CA ILE A 94 -11.32 2.32 -16.35
C ILE A 94 -12.18 2.53 -15.10
N THR A 95 -11.67 2.14 -13.93
CA THR A 95 -12.31 2.36 -12.62
C THR A 95 -11.51 3.39 -11.83
N SER A 96 -12.14 4.48 -11.37
CA SER A 96 -11.50 5.52 -10.54
C SER A 96 -12.38 6.00 -9.39
N ASN A 97 -11.73 6.56 -8.35
CA ASN A 97 -12.35 7.08 -7.13
C ASN A 97 -13.06 8.44 -7.28
N SER A 98 -13.11 9.03 -8.49
CA SER A 98 -13.70 10.36 -8.72
C SER A 98 -15.20 10.25 -9.01
N ALA A 99 -16.03 11.02 -8.28
CA ALA A 99 -17.48 11.05 -8.47
C ALA A 99 -17.83 11.44 -9.91
N PRO A 100 -18.65 10.66 -10.66
CA PRO A 100 -18.90 10.84 -12.10
C PRO A 100 -19.36 12.26 -12.45
N HIS A 101 -18.99 12.76 -13.64
CA HIS A 101 -19.25 14.16 -14.00
C HIS A 101 -20.77 14.29 -14.21
N PRO A 102 -21.43 15.30 -13.62
CA PRO A 102 -22.89 15.45 -13.72
C PRO A 102 -23.43 15.74 -15.14
N CYS A 103 -22.59 15.77 -16.18
CA CYS A 103 -22.98 16.22 -17.52
C CYS A 103 -23.02 15.11 -18.59
N LEU A 104 -22.65 13.87 -18.26
CA LEU A 104 -22.77 12.73 -19.18
C LEU A 104 -23.55 11.61 -18.51
N ASN A 105 -24.86 11.59 -18.75
CA ASN A 105 -25.74 10.53 -18.32
C ASN A 105 -25.66 9.33 -19.29
N ILE A 106 -24.44 8.91 -19.68
CA ILE A 106 -24.18 7.84 -20.66
C ILE A 106 -24.74 6.47 -20.20
N CYS A 107 -25.16 6.36 -18.94
CA CYS A 107 -25.60 5.11 -18.31
C CYS A 107 -27.11 4.94 -18.15
N ASN A 108 -27.96 5.92 -18.54
CA ASN A 108 -29.42 5.78 -18.42
C ASN A 108 -30.09 5.75 -19.80
N GLU A 109 -30.54 4.56 -20.22
CA GLU A 109 -31.54 4.38 -21.27
C GLU A 109 -32.92 4.86 -20.79
N GLU A 110 -33.16 6.17 -20.76
CA GLU A 110 -34.52 6.70 -20.69
C GLU A 110 -34.69 7.80 -21.76
N GLU A 111 -35.47 7.48 -22.81
CA GLU A 111 -35.96 8.44 -23.78
C GLU A 111 -36.89 9.44 -23.08
N GLU A 112 -36.38 10.62 -22.71
CA GLU A 112 -37.24 11.75 -22.34
C GLU A 112 -37.47 12.67 -23.55
N GLU A 113 -38.70 12.65 -24.08
CA GLU A 113 -39.20 13.64 -25.04
C GLU A 113 -39.29 15.03 -24.37
N GLY A 114 -38.27 15.86 -24.59
CA GLY A 114 -38.23 17.26 -24.17
C GLY A 114 -38.97 18.18 -25.16
N THR A 115 -39.96 18.91 -24.67
CA THR A 115 -40.79 19.86 -25.43
C THR A 115 -39.99 21.07 -25.90
N ALA A 116 -40.10 21.37 -27.20
CA ALA A 116 -39.44 22.51 -27.85
C ALA A 116 -39.98 23.86 -27.35
N SER A 117 -39.08 24.78 -27.02
CA SER A 117 -39.41 26.20 -26.90
C SER A 117 -38.74 26.98 -28.04
N ASP A 118 -39.58 27.69 -28.79
CA ASP A 118 -39.25 28.45 -30.00
C ASP A 118 -38.18 29.52 -29.76
N ARG A 119 -37.00 29.32 -30.35
CA ARG A 119 -36.18 30.36 -31.02
C ARG A 119 -35.46 29.69 -32.19
N ASP A 120 -35.42 30.35 -33.34
CA ASP A 120 -34.82 29.90 -34.61
C ASP A 120 -33.36 29.41 -34.44
N ASN A 121 -33.17 28.16 -34.01
CA ASN A 121 -31.88 27.49 -33.95
C ASN A 121 -31.86 26.41 -35.03
N GLU A 122 -31.13 26.67 -36.10
CA GLU A 122 -30.78 25.65 -37.09
C GLU A 122 -30.08 24.48 -36.36
N VAL A 123 -30.71 23.31 -36.36
CA VAL A 123 -30.15 22.10 -35.74
C VAL A 123 -29.19 21.45 -36.72
N TYR A 124 -27.88 21.58 -36.46
CA TYR A 124 -26.84 20.96 -37.27
C TYR A 124 -26.54 19.55 -36.78
N GLN A 125 -26.39 18.60 -37.71
CA GLN A 125 -26.08 17.21 -37.38
C GLN A 125 -24.57 17.00 -37.27
N VAL A 126 -24.10 16.50 -36.12
CA VAL A 126 -22.71 16.07 -35.91
C VAL A 126 -22.42 14.88 -36.82
N GLU A 127 -21.31 14.92 -37.57
CA GLU A 127 -20.79 13.80 -38.35
C GLU A 127 -19.76 13.00 -37.54
N GLN A 128 -18.78 13.68 -36.95
CA GLN A 128 -17.69 13.03 -36.21
C GLN A 128 -17.12 13.98 -35.13
N VAL A 129 -16.66 13.40 -34.02
CA VAL A 129 -15.85 14.09 -33.00
C VAL A 129 -14.37 13.86 -33.33
N LEU A 130 -13.58 14.93 -33.45
CA LEU A 130 -12.22 14.89 -33.97
C LEU A 130 -11.15 15.01 -32.87
N GLU A 131 -11.31 15.98 -31.97
CA GLU A 131 -10.33 16.34 -30.95
C GLU A 131 -11.04 16.76 -29.65
N VAL A 132 -10.30 16.75 -28.54
CA VAL A 132 -10.77 17.21 -27.22
C VAL A 132 -9.72 18.14 -26.61
N CYS A 133 -10.16 19.21 -25.96
CA CYS A 133 -9.29 20.10 -25.19
C CYS A 133 -10.02 20.64 -23.95
N PHE A 134 -9.24 21.11 -22.98
CA PHE A 134 -9.77 21.87 -21.85
C PHE A 134 -9.38 23.33 -21.99
N GLY A 135 -10.29 24.26 -21.70
CA GLY A 135 -10.02 25.70 -21.82
C GLY A 135 -11.13 26.45 -22.53
N ASP A 136 -10.77 27.54 -23.21
CA ASP A 136 -11.70 28.41 -23.94
C ASP A 136 -11.20 28.65 -25.37
N PRO A 137 -11.25 27.62 -26.25
CA PRO A 137 -10.73 27.72 -27.61
C PRO A 137 -11.44 28.79 -28.46
N LYS A 138 -12.69 29.13 -28.10
CA LYS A 138 -13.49 30.17 -28.76
C LYS A 138 -13.33 31.57 -28.15
N LYS A 139 -12.53 31.75 -27.08
CA LYS A 139 -12.32 33.03 -26.37
C LYS A 139 -13.62 33.70 -25.91
N THR A 140 -14.56 32.90 -25.42
CA THR A 140 -15.89 33.29 -24.96
C THR A 140 -15.92 33.76 -23.51
N GLY A 141 -14.81 33.61 -22.77
CA GLY A 141 -14.69 33.86 -21.34
C GLY A 141 -15.11 32.67 -20.45
N LYS A 142 -15.48 31.53 -21.04
CA LYS A 142 -15.87 30.31 -20.32
C LYS A 142 -14.87 29.19 -20.59
N SER A 143 -14.13 28.82 -19.54
CA SER A 143 -13.21 27.66 -19.59
C SER A 143 -13.97 26.37 -19.25
N GLY A 144 -13.72 25.31 -20.01
CA GLY A 144 -14.31 24.00 -19.78
C GLY A 144 -13.90 22.98 -20.84
N LEU A 145 -14.51 21.81 -20.79
CA LEU A 145 -14.25 20.73 -21.74
C LEU A 145 -14.93 21.03 -23.09
N HIS A 146 -14.14 21.02 -24.16
CA HIS A 146 -14.59 21.28 -25.53
C HIS A 146 -14.17 20.16 -26.48
N PHE A 147 -14.99 19.92 -27.50
CA PHE A 147 -14.76 18.92 -28.52
C PHE A 147 -14.81 19.56 -29.90
N LYS A 148 -13.89 19.17 -30.78
CA LYS A 148 -13.87 19.65 -32.16
C LYS A 148 -14.77 18.76 -33.02
N ILE A 149 -15.73 19.37 -33.69
CA ILE A 149 -16.81 18.68 -34.37
C ILE A 149 -16.68 18.85 -35.88
N ARG A 150 -16.77 17.73 -36.61
CA ARG A 150 -17.08 17.69 -38.05
C ARG A 150 -18.59 17.71 -38.22
N TRP A 151 -19.11 18.69 -38.95
CA TRP A 151 -20.53 18.81 -39.25
C TRP A 151 -20.89 18.06 -40.54
N LYS A 152 -22.02 17.35 -40.53
CA LYS A 152 -22.44 16.54 -41.68
C LYS A 152 -22.75 17.42 -42.88
N GLY A 153 -22.06 17.15 -43.99
CA GLY A 153 -22.23 17.89 -45.24
C GLY A 153 -21.37 19.15 -45.35
N TYR A 154 -20.47 19.39 -44.39
CA TYR A 154 -19.52 20.50 -44.36
C TYR A 154 -18.07 20.00 -44.45
N GLY A 155 -17.16 20.88 -44.85
CA GLY A 155 -15.74 20.54 -45.04
C GLY A 155 -14.90 20.81 -43.78
N GLU A 156 -13.61 20.46 -43.83
CA GLU A 156 -12.64 20.71 -42.75
C GLU A 156 -12.55 22.19 -42.31
N ALA A 157 -12.86 23.12 -43.23
CA ALA A 157 -12.85 24.55 -42.95
C ALA A 157 -13.97 24.99 -41.99
N ASP A 158 -15.01 24.17 -41.85
CA ASP A 158 -16.20 24.44 -41.05
C ASP A 158 -16.16 23.73 -39.69
N ASP A 159 -15.07 23.03 -39.35
CA ASP A 159 -14.92 22.32 -38.08
C ASP A 159 -14.86 23.31 -36.91
N THR A 160 -15.73 23.14 -35.91
CA THR A 160 -15.83 24.06 -34.75
C THR A 160 -15.68 23.36 -33.41
N TRP A 161 -15.18 24.09 -32.40
CA TRP A 161 -15.06 23.61 -31.02
C TRP A 161 -16.36 23.83 -30.24
N GLU A 162 -17.05 22.79 -29.83
CA GLU A 162 -18.29 22.88 -29.05
C GLU A 162 -18.07 22.47 -27.59
N PRO A 163 -18.67 23.20 -26.62
CA PRO A 163 -18.63 22.79 -25.21
C PRO A 163 -19.43 21.50 -25.01
N ILE A 164 -19.03 20.69 -24.03
CA ILE A 164 -19.71 19.43 -23.71
C ILE A 164 -21.23 19.59 -23.47
N ASP A 165 -21.65 20.65 -22.78
CA ASP A 165 -23.07 20.94 -22.51
C ASP A 165 -23.89 21.19 -23.80
N GLY A 166 -23.22 21.62 -24.88
CA GLY A 166 -23.85 21.85 -26.19
C GLY A 166 -24.04 20.60 -27.02
N LEU A 167 -23.56 19.43 -26.55
CA LEU A 167 -23.52 18.16 -27.29
C LEU A 167 -24.43 17.07 -26.70
N SER A 168 -25.38 17.44 -25.84
CA SER A 168 -26.30 16.51 -25.16
C SER A 168 -27.09 15.57 -26.09
N GLY A 169 -27.31 15.95 -27.35
CA GLY A 169 -27.97 15.10 -28.35
C GLY A 169 -27.06 14.11 -29.09
N CYS A 170 -25.78 14.00 -28.74
CA CYS A 170 -24.76 13.26 -29.51
C CYS A 170 -23.97 12.23 -28.67
N GLU A 171 -24.53 11.76 -27.56
CA GLU A 171 -23.86 10.90 -26.58
C GLU A 171 -23.18 9.66 -27.18
N GLN A 172 -23.83 9.00 -28.15
CA GLN A 172 -23.28 7.82 -28.80
C GLN A 172 -21.97 8.13 -29.55
N LYS A 173 -21.89 9.27 -30.24
CA LYS A 173 -20.67 9.70 -30.96
C LYS A 173 -19.55 10.10 -30.00
N MET A 174 -19.92 10.65 -28.85
CA MET A 174 -18.99 10.99 -27.78
C MET A 174 -18.39 9.72 -27.18
N LYS A 175 -19.22 8.73 -26.86
CA LYS A 175 -18.78 7.43 -26.37
C LYS A 175 -17.85 6.74 -27.36
N GLU A 176 -18.21 6.70 -28.65
CA GLU A 176 -17.35 6.14 -29.70
C GLU A 176 -15.98 6.82 -29.78
N PHE A 177 -15.94 8.16 -29.68
CA PHE A 177 -14.69 8.92 -29.64
C PHE A 177 -13.83 8.55 -28.43
N ILE A 178 -14.43 8.48 -27.24
CA ILE A 178 -13.72 8.15 -25.99
C ILE A 178 -13.17 6.72 -26.05
N GLU A 179 -13.96 5.74 -26.48
CA GLU A 179 -13.53 4.34 -26.61
C GLU A 179 -12.39 4.17 -27.62
N ASN A 180 -12.48 4.85 -28.76
CA ASN A 180 -11.44 4.83 -29.77
C ASN A 180 -10.18 5.56 -29.30
N GLY A 181 -10.34 6.71 -28.64
CA GLY A 181 -9.25 7.49 -28.06
C GLY A 181 -8.49 6.73 -26.97
N PHE A 182 -9.21 5.99 -26.12
CA PHE A 182 -8.63 5.12 -25.11
C PHE A 182 -7.78 4.01 -25.74
N LYS A 183 -8.33 3.28 -26.74
CA LYS A 183 -7.61 2.23 -27.47
C LYS A 183 -6.37 2.78 -28.19
N ALA A 184 -6.47 3.97 -28.77
CA ALA A 184 -5.36 4.64 -29.46
C ALA A 184 -4.39 5.36 -28.50
N SER A 185 -4.70 5.43 -27.20
CA SER A 185 -3.92 6.18 -26.19
C SER A 185 -3.68 7.64 -26.58
N ILE A 186 -4.71 8.35 -27.10
CA ILE A 186 -4.56 9.74 -27.57
C ILE A 186 -4.16 10.72 -26.45
N LEU A 187 -4.52 10.38 -25.21
CA LEU A 187 -4.15 11.07 -23.99
C LEU A 187 -3.63 10.04 -22.97
N PRO A 188 -2.65 10.42 -22.13
CA PRO A 188 -2.13 9.52 -21.11
C PRO A 188 -3.13 9.33 -19.98
N LEU A 189 -3.08 8.18 -19.33
CA LEU A 189 -3.71 7.88 -18.04
C LEU A 189 -2.64 7.63 -16.96
N PRO A 190 -2.97 7.74 -15.66
CA PRO A 190 -2.05 7.40 -14.59
C PRO A 190 -1.43 6.01 -14.78
N GLY A 191 -0.09 5.93 -14.79
CA GLY A 191 0.65 4.68 -15.01
C GLY A 191 0.91 4.29 -16.47
N SER A 192 0.47 5.09 -17.45
CA SER A 192 0.74 4.85 -18.90
C SER A 192 2.00 5.56 -19.45
N VAL A 193 2.63 6.41 -18.63
CA VAL A 193 3.82 7.20 -18.96
C VAL A 193 4.99 6.68 -18.15
N ASP A 194 6.08 6.27 -18.81
CA ASP A 194 7.29 5.78 -18.14
C ASP A 194 8.25 6.91 -17.77
N VAL A 195 8.37 7.91 -18.65
CA VAL A 195 9.27 9.05 -18.47
C VAL A 195 8.52 10.36 -18.72
N VAL A 196 8.77 11.36 -17.86
CA VAL A 196 8.33 12.75 -18.08
C VAL A 196 9.56 13.62 -18.22
N CYS A 197 9.62 14.42 -19.28
CA CYS A 197 10.61 15.49 -19.41
C CYS A 197 9.93 16.83 -19.56
N GLY A 198 10.64 17.92 -19.29
CA GLY A 198 10.14 19.24 -19.60
C GLY A 198 10.98 20.40 -19.09
N GLY A 199 10.89 21.52 -19.79
CA GLY A 199 11.56 22.77 -19.45
C GLY A 199 10.56 23.87 -19.10
N PRO A 200 9.95 23.87 -17.90
CA PRO A 200 9.00 24.91 -17.52
C PRO A 200 9.69 26.28 -17.59
N PRO A 201 9.09 27.27 -18.27
CA PRO A 201 9.71 28.58 -18.40
C PRO A 201 9.75 29.28 -17.04
N CYS A 202 10.95 29.65 -16.62
CA CYS A 202 11.22 30.35 -15.36
C CYS A 202 11.90 31.69 -15.66
N GLN A 203 11.11 32.73 -15.92
CA GLN A 203 11.65 34.02 -16.38
C GLN A 203 11.78 35.07 -15.25
N GLY A 204 11.30 34.77 -14.05
CA GLY A 204 11.39 35.66 -12.89
C GLY A 204 12.76 35.66 -12.20
N ILE A 205 13.67 34.76 -12.58
CA ILE A 205 14.85 34.43 -11.76
C ILE A 205 16.18 35.00 -12.28
N SER A 206 16.21 35.66 -13.45
CA SER A 206 17.44 36.15 -14.09
C SER A 206 17.33 37.58 -14.62
N GLY A 207 18.47 38.17 -15.01
CA GLY A 207 18.56 39.52 -15.58
C GLY A 207 17.96 40.61 -14.69
N PHE A 208 17.02 41.39 -15.25
CA PHE A 208 16.34 42.48 -14.55
C PHE A 208 15.31 42.01 -13.49
N SER A 209 15.00 40.72 -13.44
CA SER A 209 14.09 40.12 -12.44
C SER A 209 14.83 39.45 -11.28
N ARG A 210 16.17 39.28 -11.36
CA ARG A 210 17.01 38.54 -10.39
C ARG A 210 16.82 38.90 -8.91
N PHE A 211 16.41 40.14 -8.62
CA PHE A 211 16.23 40.64 -7.25
C PHE A 211 14.76 40.85 -6.86
N ARG A 212 13.81 40.58 -7.76
CA ARG A 212 12.37 40.68 -7.49
C ARG A 212 11.85 39.36 -6.94
N ASN A 213 10.85 39.44 -6.06
CA ASN A 213 10.10 38.29 -5.54
C ASN A 213 10.98 37.15 -5.02
N ARG A 214 12.08 37.48 -4.33
CA ARG A 214 13.04 36.50 -3.79
C ARG A 214 12.47 35.63 -2.68
N GLU A 215 11.59 36.20 -1.86
CA GLU A 215 10.98 35.50 -0.72
C GLU A 215 9.94 34.47 -1.20
N ASN A 216 9.16 34.82 -2.24
CA ASN A 216 8.13 33.96 -2.82
C ASN A 216 8.26 33.89 -4.36
N PRO A 217 9.27 33.20 -4.90
CA PRO A 217 9.52 33.18 -6.35
C PRO A 217 8.41 32.49 -7.14
N LEU A 218 7.64 31.59 -6.53
CA LEU A 218 6.48 30.92 -7.15
C LEU A 218 5.24 31.83 -7.27
N GLU A 219 5.14 32.88 -6.45
CA GLU A 219 4.07 33.88 -6.58
C GLU A 219 4.26 34.76 -7.83
N ASP A 220 5.50 34.81 -8.36
CA ASP A 220 5.77 35.51 -9.61
C ASP A 220 5.03 34.82 -10.78
N PRO A 221 4.14 35.53 -11.50
CA PRO A 221 3.42 34.97 -12.65
C PRO A 221 4.32 34.32 -13.69
N LYS A 222 5.59 34.76 -13.78
CA LYS A 222 6.60 34.25 -14.72
C LYS A 222 7.26 32.95 -14.30
N ASN A 223 6.95 32.44 -13.11
CA ASN A 223 7.47 31.20 -12.54
C ASN A 223 6.36 30.20 -12.17
N LYS A 224 5.07 30.58 -12.27
CA LYS A 224 3.91 29.73 -11.93
C LYS A 224 3.88 28.37 -12.60
N GLN A 225 4.56 28.21 -13.73
CA GLN A 225 4.69 26.91 -14.42
C GLN A 225 5.43 25.85 -13.58
N LEU A 226 6.18 26.26 -12.54
CA LEU A 226 6.80 25.37 -11.55
C LEU A 226 5.82 24.91 -10.45
N GLU A 227 4.79 25.70 -10.14
CA GLU A 227 3.84 25.41 -9.06
C GLU A 227 3.02 24.14 -9.35
N ALA A 228 2.76 23.86 -10.64
CA ALA A 228 2.16 22.61 -11.09
C ALA A 228 3.05 21.37 -10.84
N ALA A 229 4.34 21.53 -10.55
CA ALA A 229 5.32 20.45 -10.41
C ALA A 229 5.77 20.16 -8.96
N CYS A 230 5.62 21.09 -8.01
CA CYS A 230 6.17 20.97 -6.65
C CYS A 230 5.08 20.76 -5.60
N LYS A 231 4.97 19.56 -5.02
CA LYS A 231 3.91 19.22 -4.06
C LYS A 231 4.29 19.35 -2.57
N ASP A 232 5.56 19.44 -2.19
CA ASP A 232 6.02 19.76 -0.82
C ASP A 232 7.51 20.15 -0.79
N ASN A 233 7.94 20.86 0.26
CA ASN A 233 9.37 21.13 0.49
C ASN A 233 10.10 19.86 0.96
N TYR A 234 11.24 19.55 0.31
CA TYR A 234 12.15 18.50 0.76
C TYR A 234 12.74 18.79 2.14
N VAL A 235 13.05 17.73 2.88
CA VAL A 235 13.64 17.80 4.22
C VAL A 235 15.05 17.22 4.14
N CYS A 236 16.05 17.96 4.61
CA CYS A 236 17.44 17.51 4.57
C CYS A 236 18.24 17.88 5.82
N LYS A 237 19.31 17.14 6.05
CA LYS A 237 20.45 17.50 6.90
C LYS A 237 21.53 18.09 6.01
N ILE A 238 21.99 19.30 6.32
CA ILE A 238 23.16 19.89 5.65
C ILE A 238 24.40 19.15 6.12
N VAL A 239 25.15 18.56 5.19
CA VAL A 239 26.39 17.82 5.46
C VAL A 239 27.59 18.75 5.38
N GLU A 240 27.68 19.52 4.31
CA GLU A 240 28.75 20.48 4.06
C GLU A 240 28.24 21.67 3.25
N MET A 241 28.99 22.77 3.31
CA MET A 241 28.78 23.97 2.50
C MET A 241 30.09 24.32 1.82
N PHE A 242 30.04 24.64 0.53
CA PHE A 242 31.24 24.91 -0.27
C PHE A 242 30.96 25.99 -1.33
N GLU A 243 32.04 26.52 -1.90
CA GLU A 243 32.00 27.48 -3.00
C GLU A 243 32.74 26.85 -4.18
N ASP A 244 32.19 26.93 -5.38
CA ASP A 244 32.85 26.44 -6.58
C ASP A 244 33.90 27.44 -7.11
N LEU A 245 34.53 27.10 -8.25
CA LEU A 245 35.56 27.94 -8.87
C LEU A 245 35.00 29.26 -9.45
N ASP A 246 33.69 29.31 -9.70
CA ASP A 246 32.99 30.48 -10.26
C ASP A 246 32.40 31.39 -9.17
N GLY A 247 32.61 31.05 -7.89
CA GLY A 247 32.15 31.80 -6.72
C GLY A 247 30.70 31.50 -6.32
N MET A 248 30.10 30.45 -6.86
CA MET A 248 28.74 30.02 -6.55
C MET A 248 28.75 29.15 -5.28
N ARG A 249 27.78 29.41 -4.40
CA ARG A 249 27.71 28.78 -3.07
C ARG A 249 26.73 27.63 -3.07
N TYR A 250 27.20 26.47 -2.63
CA TYR A 250 26.47 25.22 -2.57
C TYR A 250 26.44 24.65 -1.15
N PHE A 251 25.53 23.72 -0.95
CA PHE A 251 25.50 22.82 0.20
C PHE A 251 25.13 21.42 -0.25
N THR A 252 25.70 20.41 0.42
CA THR A 252 25.33 19.00 0.20
C THR A 252 24.20 18.66 1.17
N ALA A 253 23.05 18.29 0.63
CA ALA A 253 21.87 17.85 1.35
C ALA A 253 21.91 16.32 1.53
N GLN A 254 21.80 15.82 2.75
CA GLN A 254 21.44 14.43 3.02
C GLN A 254 19.94 14.35 3.31
N TRP A 255 19.19 13.60 2.51
CA TRP A 255 17.73 13.68 2.52
C TRP A 255 17.07 12.88 3.64
N PHE A 256 15.98 13.43 4.15
CA PHE A 256 14.99 12.72 4.94
C PHE A 256 13.77 12.42 4.06
N TYR A 257 13.23 11.21 4.20
CA TYR A 257 12.00 10.79 3.55
C TYR A 257 10.85 10.84 4.56
N ARG A 258 9.72 11.42 4.18
CA ARG A 258 8.44 11.18 4.87
C ARG A 258 7.92 9.80 4.47
N ALA A 259 6.99 9.24 5.23
CA ALA A 259 6.35 7.97 4.87
C ALA A 259 5.83 7.95 3.42
N LYS A 260 5.18 9.03 2.97
CA LYS A 260 4.69 9.18 1.59
C LYS A 260 5.77 9.24 0.50
N ASP A 261 7.00 9.59 0.87
CA ASP A 261 8.14 9.65 -0.05
C ASP A 261 8.79 8.26 -0.22
N THR A 262 8.46 7.29 0.65
CA THR A 262 8.93 5.90 0.58
C THR A 262 8.01 5.02 -0.27
N VAL A 263 8.30 3.72 -0.35
CA VAL A 263 7.43 2.73 -1.00
C VAL A 263 6.00 2.69 -0.42
N ILE A 264 5.79 3.18 0.81
CA ILE A 264 4.50 3.23 1.50
C ILE A 264 3.52 4.16 0.77
N LYS A 265 4.00 5.25 0.16
CA LYS A 265 3.20 6.19 -0.64
C LYS A 265 1.94 6.65 0.13
N SER A 266 0.76 6.46 -0.44
CA SER A 266 -0.54 6.92 0.09
C SER A 266 -1.05 6.13 1.31
N LEU A 267 -0.32 5.11 1.78
CA LEU A 267 -0.63 4.37 3.00
C LEU A 267 0.06 4.97 4.23
N ASP A 268 0.55 6.21 4.13
CA ASP A 268 1.21 6.94 5.21
C ASP A 268 0.28 7.31 6.38
N ASN A 269 -1.04 7.18 6.20
CA ASN A 269 -2.06 7.43 7.23
C ASN A 269 -1.87 6.60 8.52
N PHE A 270 -1.19 5.46 8.45
CA PHE A 270 -0.88 4.61 9.61
C PHE A 270 0.39 5.05 10.36
N ILE A 271 1.10 6.06 9.86
CA ILE A 271 2.35 6.56 10.40
C ILE A 271 2.14 8.02 10.83
N GLU A 272 2.77 8.41 11.94
CA GLU A 272 2.70 9.78 12.41
C GLU A 272 3.30 10.74 11.39
N SER A 273 2.60 11.84 11.09
CA SER A 273 3.02 12.82 10.08
C SER A 273 4.33 13.56 10.42
N LYS A 274 4.74 13.52 11.69
CA LYS A 274 6.03 14.04 12.19
C LYS A 274 7.18 13.04 12.07
N CYS A 275 6.93 11.79 11.72
CA CYS A 275 7.95 10.79 11.51
C CYS A 275 8.64 11.00 10.16
N VAL A 276 9.97 11.06 10.17
CA VAL A 276 10.81 11.08 8.97
C VAL A 276 11.94 10.06 9.08
N PHE A 277 12.45 9.61 7.95
CA PHE A 277 13.47 8.58 7.85
C PHE A 277 14.73 9.14 7.19
N LEU A 278 15.87 9.07 7.88
CA LEU A 278 17.13 9.56 7.33
C LEU A 278 17.62 8.61 6.24
N SER A 279 18.05 9.14 5.10
CA SER A 279 18.62 8.34 4.01
C SER A 279 20.11 8.63 3.81
N GLU A 280 20.79 7.76 3.07
CA GLU A 280 22.16 7.97 2.61
C GLU A 280 22.24 8.78 1.32
N VAL A 281 21.10 9.01 0.66
CA VAL A 281 21.04 9.79 -0.57
C VAL A 281 21.48 11.23 -0.28
N LYS A 282 22.43 11.71 -1.08
CA LYS A 282 22.99 13.05 -0.98
C LYS A 282 23.04 13.72 -2.34
N ASP A 283 22.73 15.01 -2.36
CA ASP A 283 22.80 15.85 -3.56
C ASP A 283 23.34 17.25 -3.23
N ASP A 284 24.08 17.83 -4.17
CA ASP A 284 24.58 19.19 -4.07
C ASP A 284 23.53 20.18 -4.58
N ASN A 285 23.27 21.22 -3.79
CA ASN A 285 22.22 22.18 -4.03
C ASN A 285 22.75 23.60 -3.84
N LEU A 286 22.21 24.57 -4.57
CA LEU A 286 22.54 25.98 -4.35
C LEU A 286 22.06 26.42 -2.97
N ILE A 287 22.84 27.27 -2.30
CA ILE A 287 22.49 27.77 -0.96
C ILE A 287 21.13 28.47 -0.92
N ASP A 288 20.71 29.06 -2.04
CA ASP A 288 19.43 29.75 -2.20
C ASP A 288 18.23 28.79 -2.16
N CYS A 289 18.43 27.47 -2.23
CA CYS A 289 17.38 26.46 -2.08
C CYS A 289 16.94 26.27 -0.61
N LEU A 290 17.68 26.79 0.37
CA LEU A 290 17.35 26.64 1.79
C LEU A 290 16.15 27.53 2.17
N VAL A 291 15.05 26.90 2.57
CA VAL A 291 13.80 27.60 2.90
C VAL A 291 13.72 27.98 4.39
N ARG A 292 13.85 26.98 5.29
CA ARG A 292 13.78 27.20 6.74
C ARG A 292 14.58 26.15 7.50
N LYS A 293 15.01 26.49 8.71
CA LYS A 293 15.61 25.54 9.65
C LYS A 293 14.51 24.74 10.37
N LEU A 294 14.73 23.44 10.53
CA LEU A 294 13.85 22.52 11.24
C LEU A 294 14.56 21.97 12.48
N ASN A 295 13.79 21.70 13.55
CA ASN A 295 14.24 20.95 14.70
C ASN A 295 13.83 19.47 14.55
N ILE A 296 14.78 18.64 14.12
CA ILE A 296 14.57 17.20 13.92
C ILE A 296 15.30 16.43 15.02
N VAL A 297 14.56 15.67 15.83
CA VAL A 297 15.13 14.86 16.90
C VAL A 297 15.38 13.45 16.40
N CYS A 298 16.65 13.07 16.29
CA CYS A 298 17.06 11.72 15.94
C CYS A 298 17.32 10.92 17.21
N SER A 299 16.62 9.80 17.43
CA SER A 299 16.80 8.99 18.63
C SER A 299 16.71 7.50 18.28
N PRO A 300 17.76 6.70 18.55
CA PRO A 300 17.67 5.26 18.37
C PRO A 300 16.60 4.68 19.30
N PRO A 301 15.92 3.59 18.90
CA PRO A 301 14.95 2.91 19.76
C PRO A 301 15.66 2.42 21.03
N ASN A 302 15.39 3.08 22.16
CA ASN A 302 15.88 2.66 23.47
C ASN A 302 14.89 1.62 24.04
N GLU A 303 15.37 0.43 24.39
CA GLU A 303 14.54 -0.72 24.81
C GLU A 303 13.69 -0.45 26.06
N ASN A 304 14.03 0.58 26.86
CA ASN A 304 13.44 0.82 28.19
C ASN A 304 12.35 1.91 28.25
N ILE A 305 11.92 2.51 27.14
CA ILE A 305 10.92 3.61 27.15
C ILE A 305 9.71 3.26 26.27
N LYS A 306 8.51 3.32 26.87
CA LYS A 306 7.21 3.11 26.19
C LYS A 306 7.08 4.09 25.02
N SER A 307 6.62 3.59 23.87
CA SER A 307 6.57 4.28 22.58
C SER A 307 5.95 5.69 22.58
N ILE A 308 5.01 5.96 23.49
CA ILE A 308 4.26 7.22 23.53
C ILE A 308 5.04 8.36 24.21
N GLU A 309 6.04 8.06 25.04
CA GLU A 309 6.88 9.09 25.71
C GLU A 309 8.09 9.54 24.84
N ARG A 310 8.21 9.01 23.61
CA ARG A 310 9.37 9.23 22.73
C ARG A 310 9.33 10.50 21.91
N ILE A 311 8.18 11.15 21.78
CA ILE A 311 8.00 12.29 20.87
C ILE A 311 8.14 13.58 21.67
N PRO A 312 9.23 14.35 21.50
CA PRO A 312 9.33 15.65 22.13
C PRO A 312 8.20 16.55 21.59
N LEU A 313 7.36 17.07 22.48
CA LEU A 313 6.25 17.96 22.12
C LEU A 313 6.70 19.16 21.27
N GLU A 314 7.97 19.57 21.41
CA GLU A 314 8.56 20.76 20.77
C GLU A 314 9.39 20.49 19.49
N CYS A 315 9.35 19.29 18.91
CA CYS A 315 10.04 19.01 17.63
C CYS A 315 9.15 19.27 16.39
N ASP A 316 9.78 19.71 15.29
CA ASP A 316 9.14 19.77 13.97
C ASP A 316 8.94 18.34 13.43
N PHE A 317 9.99 17.52 13.52
CA PHE A 317 10.01 16.12 13.11
C PHE A 317 10.84 15.27 14.08
N TYR A 318 10.64 13.96 14.05
CA TYR A 318 11.49 13.00 14.72
C TYR A 318 11.92 11.89 13.75
N CYS A 319 13.06 11.27 14.03
CA CYS A 319 13.64 10.20 13.22
C CYS A 319 14.19 9.11 14.15
N ASP A 320 13.67 7.89 14.03
CA ASP A 320 14.09 6.72 14.81
C ASP A 320 14.71 5.61 13.94
N MET A 321 14.50 5.68 12.62
CA MET A 321 15.05 4.76 11.63
C MET A 321 15.66 5.49 10.43
N MET A 322 16.52 4.77 9.73
CA MET A 322 17.03 5.13 8.41
C MET A 322 16.23 4.42 7.31
N TYR A 323 16.14 5.05 6.14
CA TYR A 323 15.52 4.47 4.94
C TYR A 323 16.54 4.33 3.81
N HIS A 324 16.77 3.09 3.39
CA HIS A 324 17.53 2.76 2.18
C HIS A 324 16.58 2.39 1.05
N VAL A 325 16.77 3.04 -0.10
CA VAL A 325 15.99 2.77 -1.32
C VAL A 325 16.15 1.31 -1.79
N PRO A 326 17.36 0.70 -1.78
CA PRO A 326 17.49 -0.72 -2.07
C PRO A 326 16.65 -1.58 -1.11
N TYR A 327 15.80 -2.43 -1.68
CA TYR A 327 14.87 -3.32 -0.97
C TYR A 327 13.86 -2.61 -0.05
N SER A 328 13.69 -1.29 -0.18
CA SER A 328 12.77 -0.50 0.66
C SER A 328 13.02 -0.71 2.15
N THR A 329 14.29 -0.67 2.56
CA THR A 329 14.74 -1.12 3.88
C THR A 329 14.60 -0.02 4.93
N PHE A 330 13.89 -0.32 6.01
CA PHE A 330 13.87 0.48 7.24
C PHE A 330 14.78 -0.17 8.27
N ILE A 331 15.78 0.57 8.74
CA ILE A 331 16.83 0.05 9.63
C ILE A 331 17.01 0.99 10.80
N SER A 332 17.10 0.43 12.01
CA SER A 332 17.48 1.18 13.21
C SER A 332 18.88 1.78 13.04
N PHE A 333 19.10 2.96 13.62
CA PHE A 333 20.44 3.56 13.61
C PHE A 333 21.49 2.56 14.12
N PRO A 334 22.65 2.43 13.44
CA PRO A 334 23.72 1.59 13.93
C PRO A 334 24.12 2.08 15.32
N HIS A 335 24.10 1.19 16.32
CA HIS A 335 24.66 1.50 17.63
C HIS A 335 26.11 1.94 17.43
N ALA A 336 26.51 3.05 18.08
CA ALA A 336 27.84 3.65 17.93
C ALA A 336 28.99 2.67 18.26
N GLU A 337 28.71 1.54 18.92
CA GLU A 337 29.66 0.45 19.18
C GLU A 337 29.88 -0.49 17.97
N VAL A 338 28.85 -0.74 17.15
CA VAL A 338 28.91 -1.69 16.02
C VAL A 338 29.76 -1.15 14.87
N VAL A 339 29.84 0.17 14.71
CA VAL A 339 30.70 0.83 13.69
C VAL A 339 32.18 0.57 13.97
N ARG A 340 32.59 0.47 15.24
CA ARG A 340 33.98 0.14 15.59
C ARG A 340 34.33 -1.33 15.36
N GLU A 341 33.36 -2.23 15.51
CA GLU A 341 33.57 -3.66 15.29
C GLU A 341 33.60 -4.02 13.80
N LEU A 342 32.78 -3.41 12.94
CA LEU A 342 32.87 -3.64 11.50
C LEU A 342 34.20 -3.15 10.90
N ASP A 343 34.70 -1.99 11.35
CA ASP A 343 36.01 -1.48 10.95
C ASP A 343 37.16 -2.38 11.46
N SER A 344 36.97 -3.05 12.59
CA SER A 344 37.93 -4.00 13.17
C SER A 344 37.94 -5.36 12.45
N ILE A 345 36.77 -5.86 12.05
CA ILE A 345 36.61 -7.16 11.36
C ILE A 345 37.17 -7.08 9.92
N MET A 346 37.02 -5.93 9.26
CA MET A 346 37.62 -5.68 7.94
C MET A 346 39.17 -5.57 7.97
N SER A 347 39.78 -5.50 9.15
CA SER A 347 41.21 -5.22 9.33
C SER A 347 42.02 -6.37 9.96
N SER A 348 41.39 -7.50 10.30
CA SER A 348 42.11 -8.63 10.90
C SER A 348 41.69 -9.99 10.34
N GLU A 349 42.46 -10.49 9.37
CA GLU A 349 42.55 -11.93 9.16
C GLU A 349 43.39 -12.56 10.29
N SER A 350 42.89 -13.69 10.80
CA SER A 350 43.51 -14.60 11.77
C SER A 350 43.40 -14.23 13.27
N SER A 351 42.40 -14.82 13.92
CA SER A 351 42.61 -15.58 15.16
C SER A 351 41.37 -16.43 15.47
N THR A 352 41.55 -17.75 15.44
CA THR A 352 40.59 -18.73 15.96
C THR A 352 40.50 -18.57 17.47
N ALA A 353 39.51 -17.82 17.94
CA ALA A 353 39.09 -17.82 19.34
C ALA A 353 37.89 -18.75 19.50
N GLU A 354 38.01 -19.73 20.39
CA GLU A 354 36.93 -20.65 20.75
C GLU A 354 35.73 -19.88 21.33
N ILE A 355 34.70 -19.68 20.52
CA ILE A 355 33.42 -19.10 20.96
C ILE A 355 32.65 -20.18 21.72
N LYS A 356 32.42 -19.97 23.02
CA LYS A 356 31.45 -20.76 23.77
C LYS A 356 30.08 -20.58 23.13
N GLU A 357 29.55 -21.67 22.58
CA GLU A 357 28.30 -21.75 21.84
C GLU A 357 27.10 -21.45 22.78
N HIS A 358 26.75 -20.16 22.93
CA HIS A 358 25.48 -19.77 23.53
C HIS A 358 24.38 -20.08 22.53
N VAL A 359 23.72 -21.24 22.70
CA VAL A 359 22.57 -21.63 21.87
C VAL A 359 21.40 -20.69 22.21
N TYR A 360 21.18 -19.68 21.37
CA TYR A 360 20.03 -18.79 21.49
C TYR A 360 18.76 -19.57 21.13
N LYS A 361 17.91 -19.81 22.13
CA LYS A 361 16.61 -20.48 21.94
C LYS A 361 15.54 -19.42 21.67
N ASN A 362 14.84 -19.56 20.54
CA ASN A 362 13.75 -18.66 20.17
C ASN A 362 12.51 -19.44 19.74
N THR A 363 11.33 -18.86 19.93
CA THR A 363 10.03 -19.48 19.61
C THR A 363 9.45 -18.88 18.32
N LEU A 364 8.88 -19.74 17.49
CA LEU A 364 8.22 -19.38 16.24
C LEU A 364 6.71 -19.68 16.34
N LEU A 365 5.90 -18.72 15.89
CA LEU A 365 4.47 -18.89 15.58
C LEU A 365 4.30 -18.89 14.06
N ASP A 366 3.71 -19.95 13.53
CA ASP A 366 3.42 -20.10 12.09
C ASP A 366 1.91 -19.93 11.82
N LEU A 367 1.54 -18.82 11.19
CA LEU A 367 0.16 -18.51 10.80
C LEU A 367 -0.07 -18.92 9.34
N TYR A 368 -1.21 -19.56 9.05
CA TYR A 368 -1.49 -20.12 7.73
C TYR A 368 -0.41 -21.15 7.33
N SER A 369 -0.09 -22.01 8.30
CA SER A 369 1.11 -22.85 8.27
C SER A 369 1.14 -23.88 7.13
N GLY A 370 -0.02 -24.26 6.57
CA GLY A 370 -0.12 -25.39 5.66
C GLY A 370 0.46 -26.65 6.32
N CYS A 371 1.31 -27.38 5.59
CA CYS A 371 2.06 -28.51 6.14
C CYS A 371 3.34 -28.12 6.91
N GLY A 372 3.61 -26.81 7.09
CA GLY A 372 4.73 -26.30 7.87
C GLY A 372 6.04 -26.13 7.10
N ALA A 373 5.99 -26.00 5.77
CA ALA A 373 7.20 -25.89 4.95
C ALA A 373 8.05 -24.65 5.30
N MET A 374 7.41 -23.49 5.48
CA MET A 374 8.09 -22.23 5.81
C MET A 374 8.73 -22.30 7.19
N SER A 375 7.98 -22.70 8.22
CA SER A 375 8.48 -22.82 9.59
C SER A 375 9.58 -23.88 9.71
N THR A 376 9.42 -25.03 9.07
CA THR A 376 10.47 -26.07 9.01
C THR A 376 11.76 -25.52 8.38
N GLY A 377 11.64 -24.85 7.24
CA GLY A 377 12.78 -24.24 6.55
C GLY A 377 13.48 -23.17 7.39
N LEU A 378 12.72 -22.31 8.07
CA LEU A 378 13.25 -21.30 9.00
C LEU A 378 13.99 -21.94 10.17
N CYS A 379 13.42 -22.96 10.80
CA CYS A 379 14.05 -23.69 11.91
C CYS A 379 15.36 -24.36 11.48
N LEU A 380 15.38 -25.04 10.33
CA LEU A 380 16.58 -25.69 9.78
C LEU A 380 17.64 -24.65 9.38
N GLY A 381 17.23 -23.56 8.75
CA GLY A 381 18.13 -22.46 8.39
C GLY A 381 18.75 -21.81 9.62
N ALA A 382 17.95 -21.50 10.64
CA ALA A 382 18.42 -20.93 11.90
C ALA A 382 19.41 -21.86 12.62
N ALA A 383 19.17 -23.17 12.60
CA ALA A 383 20.07 -24.16 13.18
C ALA A 383 21.48 -24.13 12.54
N ASN A 384 21.57 -23.87 11.23
CA ASN A 384 22.87 -23.74 10.54
C ASN A 384 23.68 -22.51 11.01
N TYR A 385 23.03 -21.53 11.65
CA TYR A 385 23.66 -20.34 12.23
C TYR A 385 23.72 -20.39 13.76
N GLY A 386 23.57 -21.58 14.37
CA GLY A 386 23.66 -21.75 15.83
C GLY A 386 22.45 -21.23 16.62
N VAL A 387 21.35 -20.87 15.96
CA VAL A 387 20.12 -20.41 16.60
C VAL A 387 19.13 -21.56 16.69
N LYS A 388 18.72 -21.91 17.92
CA LYS A 388 17.69 -22.93 18.16
C LYS A 388 16.30 -22.29 18.05
N LEU A 389 15.83 -22.12 16.83
CA LEU A 389 14.46 -21.71 16.54
C LEU A 389 13.53 -22.93 16.59
N VAL A 390 12.43 -22.85 17.34
CA VAL A 390 11.45 -23.95 17.45
C VAL A 390 10.05 -23.43 17.14
N THR A 391 9.39 -24.05 16.16
CA THR A 391 7.96 -23.86 15.88
C THR A 391 7.15 -24.35 17.07
N LYS A 392 6.72 -23.43 17.92
CA LYS A 392 5.99 -23.80 19.15
C LYS A 392 4.48 -23.82 18.92
N TRP A 393 4.00 -22.97 18.03
CA TRP A 393 2.58 -22.88 17.68
C TRP A 393 2.43 -22.79 16.17
N ALA A 394 1.44 -23.49 15.63
CA ALA A 394 1.08 -23.43 14.21
C ALA A 394 -0.45 -23.38 14.08
N VAL A 395 -0.94 -22.56 13.16
CA VAL A 395 -2.38 -22.34 12.93
C VAL A 395 -2.69 -22.54 11.46
N ASP A 396 -3.63 -23.43 11.16
CA ASP A 396 -4.21 -23.60 9.83
C ASP A 396 -5.65 -24.10 9.95
N PHE A 397 -6.52 -23.78 9.00
CA PHE A 397 -7.90 -24.26 9.02
C PHE A 397 -8.07 -25.62 8.32
N ASN A 398 -7.10 -26.03 7.48
CA ASN A 398 -7.13 -27.30 6.78
C ASN A 398 -6.60 -28.44 7.68
N ARG A 399 -7.48 -29.41 7.96
CA ARG A 399 -7.16 -30.52 8.87
C ARG A 399 -5.99 -31.38 8.39
N GLU A 400 -5.96 -31.73 7.10
CA GLU A 400 -4.90 -32.58 6.53
C GLU A 400 -3.53 -31.89 6.60
N ALA A 401 -3.52 -30.57 6.43
CA ALA A 401 -2.33 -29.75 6.57
C ALA A 401 -1.83 -29.73 8.02
N CYS A 402 -2.75 -29.50 8.98
CA CYS A 402 -2.45 -29.58 10.41
C CYS A 402 -1.92 -30.97 10.80
N ASP A 403 -2.57 -32.04 10.35
CA ASP A 403 -2.15 -33.41 10.68
C ASP A 403 -0.75 -33.65 10.13
N SER A 404 -0.49 -33.31 8.87
CA SER A 404 0.86 -33.40 8.27
C SER A 404 1.91 -32.68 9.12
N LEU A 405 1.62 -31.48 9.62
CA LEU A 405 2.54 -30.73 10.47
C LEU A 405 2.75 -31.44 11.82
N ARG A 406 1.69 -31.93 12.47
CA ARG A 406 1.76 -32.70 13.73
C ARG A 406 2.63 -33.95 13.61
N TRP A 407 2.50 -34.70 12.51
CA TRP A 407 3.30 -35.91 12.28
C TRP A 407 4.80 -35.63 12.21
N ASN A 408 5.19 -34.45 11.73
CA ASN A 408 6.59 -34.07 11.56
C ASN A 408 7.15 -33.30 12.76
N HIS A 409 6.30 -32.61 13.53
CA HIS A 409 6.69 -31.75 14.65
C HIS A 409 5.80 -32.03 15.87
N LEU A 410 6.14 -33.09 16.61
CA LEU A 410 5.34 -33.60 17.73
C LEU A 410 5.25 -32.62 18.91
N GLU A 411 6.24 -31.75 19.06
CA GLU A 411 6.30 -30.73 20.11
C GLU A 411 5.51 -29.45 19.76
N THR A 412 5.07 -29.29 18.50
CA THR A 412 4.35 -28.10 18.05
C THR A 412 2.88 -28.17 18.44
N GLN A 413 2.37 -27.09 19.03
CA GLN A 413 0.94 -26.92 19.28
C GLN A 413 0.23 -26.52 17.98
N VAL A 414 -0.25 -27.52 17.24
CA VAL A 414 -0.93 -27.33 15.95
C VAL A 414 -2.43 -27.20 16.15
N ARG A 415 -2.98 -26.06 15.75
CA ARG A 415 -4.39 -25.70 15.93
C ARG A 415 -5.12 -25.69 14.60
N ASN A 416 -6.20 -26.47 14.52
CA ASN A 416 -7.04 -26.56 13.34
C ASN A 416 -8.21 -25.55 13.43
N GLU A 417 -7.93 -24.28 13.16
CA GLU A 417 -8.90 -23.18 13.27
C GLU A 417 -8.53 -22.01 12.35
N ALA A 418 -9.45 -21.08 12.13
CA ALA A 418 -9.18 -19.89 11.33
C ALA A 418 -8.27 -18.91 12.12
N ALA A 419 -7.36 -18.23 11.42
CA ALA A 419 -6.44 -17.26 12.05
C ALA A 419 -7.17 -16.13 12.78
N GLN A 420 -8.34 -15.70 12.28
CA GLN A 420 -9.18 -14.70 12.92
C GLN A 420 -9.76 -15.19 14.26
N ASP A 421 -10.16 -16.47 14.33
CA ASP A 421 -10.65 -17.10 15.55
C ASP A 421 -9.51 -17.30 16.55
N PHE A 422 -8.34 -17.71 16.08
CA PHE A 422 -7.13 -17.79 16.91
C PHE A 422 -6.74 -16.43 17.50
N LEU A 423 -6.85 -15.34 16.75
CA LEU A 423 -6.59 -13.99 17.26
C LEU A 423 -7.59 -13.60 18.37
N CYS A 424 -8.86 -13.96 18.22
CA CYS A 424 -9.87 -13.76 19.26
C CYS A 424 -9.58 -14.63 20.50
N LEU A 425 -9.21 -15.89 20.29
CA LEU A 425 -8.79 -16.82 21.35
C LEU A 425 -7.58 -16.27 22.11
N PHE A 426 -6.57 -15.75 21.41
CA PHE A 426 -5.39 -15.15 22.00
C PHE A 426 -5.73 -14.01 22.96
N LYS A 427 -6.63 -13.10 22.55
CA LYS A 427 -7.12 -12.02 23.42
C LYS A 427 -7.84 -12.59 24.64
N LYS A 428 -8.74 -13.56 24.44
CA LYS A 428 -9.49 -14.20 25.54
C LYS A 428 -8.61 -14.99 26.50
N TRP A 429 -7.58 -15.65 25.99
CA TRP A 429 -6.59 -16.38 26.78
C TRP A 429 -5.84 -15.46 27.75
N GLU A 430 -5.45 -14.26 27.31
CA GLU A 430 -4.86 -13.24 28.21
C GLU A 430 -5.81 -12.92 29.38
N HIS A 431 -7.10 -12.71 29.10
CA HIS A 431 -8.10 -12.45 30.14
C HIS A 431 -8.29 -13.64 31.11
N LEU A 432 -8.25 -14.88 30.61
CA LEU A 432 -8.35 -16.08 31.45
C LEU A 432 -7.14 -16.21 32.40
N CYS A 433 -5.93 -15.94 31.89
CA CYS A 433 -4.72 -15.94 32.71
C CYS A 433 -4.75 -14.85 33.79
N VAL A 434 -5.35 -13.68 33.51
CA VAL A 434 -5.58 -12.62 34.51
C VAL A 434 -6.58 -13.08 35.58
N CYS A 435 -7.70 -13.72 35.20
CA CYS A 435 -8.68 -14.26 36.16
C CYS A 435 -8.04 -15.27 37.13
N CYS A 436 -7.07 -16.06 36.66
CA CYS A 436 -6.34 -17.02 37.50
C CYS A 436 -5.14 -16.40 38.24
N SER A 437 -4.97 -15.07 38.21
CA SER A 437 -3.83 -14.35 38.82
C SER A 437 -2.45 -14.81 38.34
N LEU A 438 -2.36 -15.34 37.12
CA LEU A 438 -1.10 -15.84 36.53
C LEU A 438 -0.24 -14.73 35.91
N ILE A 439 -0.88 -13.63 35.50
CA ILE A 439 -0.23 -12.45 34.93
C ILE A 439 -0.88 -11.16 35.45
N THR A 440 -0.11 -10.09 35.54
CA THR A 440 -0.59 -8.73 35.79
C THR A 440 -0.66 -7.97 34.47
N SER A 441 -1.87 -7.65 33.99
CA SER A 441 -2.08 -6.86 32.77
C SER A 441 -3.13 -5.77 32.99
N ASN A 442 -3.19 -4.79 32.08
CA ASN A 442 -4.20 -3.72 32.11
C ASN A 442 -5.59 -4.18 31.61
N SER A 443 -5.76 -5.45 31.25
CA SER A 443 -7.03 -5.96 30.72
C SER A 443 -7.98 -6.36 31.85
N SER A 444 -9.27 -6.02 31.74
CA SER A 444 -10.27 -6.44 32.73
C SER A 444 -10.40 -7.97 32.77
N PRO A 445 -10.63 -8.60 33.94
CA PRO A 445 -10.90 -10.03 34.02
C PRO A 445 -12.06 -10.46 33.10
N HIS A 446 -12.05 -11.70 32.62
CA HIS A 446 -13.16 -12.22 31.83
C HIS A 446 -14.44 -12.33 32.70
N PRO A 447 -15.61 -11.85 32.23
CA PRO A 447 -16.82 -11.73 33.07
C PRO A 447 -17.40 -13.04 33.63
N CYS A 448 -17.06 -14.18 33.02
CA CYS A 448 -17.71 -15.46 33.30
C CYS A 448 -16.87 -16.44 34.12
N LEU A 449 -15.69 -16.04 34.62
CA LEU A 449 -14.93 -16.82 35.59
C LEU A 449 -14.77 -15.99 36.85
N ASN A 450 -15.65 -16.23 37.82
CA ASN A 450 -15.64 -15.52 39.11
C ASN A 450 -14.74 -16.26 40.12
N ILE A 451 -13.54 -16.64 39.69
CA ILE A 451 -12.58 -17.47 40.45
C ILE A 451 -12.05 -16.75 41.71
N CYS A 452 -12.35 -15.46 41.87
CA CYS A 452 -11.82 -14.62 42.95
C CYS A 452 -12.73 -14.52 44.20
N ASN A 453 -13.94 -15.09 44.19
CA ASN A 453 -14.80 -15.10 45.38
C ASN A 453 -14.87 -16.51 45.96
N GLU A 454 -14.16 -16.71 47.08
CA GLU A 454 -14.45 -17.77 48.04
C GLU A 454 -15.80 -17.47 48.70
N GLU A 455 -16.92 -17.70 48.00
CA GLU A 455 -18.24 -17.78 48.65
C GLU A 455 -18.69 -19.24 48.63
N GLU A 456 -18.97 -19.73 49.84
CA GLU A 456 -19.29 -21.10 50.19
C GLU A 456 -20.41 -21.68 49.30
N GLU A 457 -20.28 -22.97 48.96
CA GLU A 457 -21.31 -23.76 48.29
C GLU A 457 -22.63 -23.69 49.08
N GLU A 458 -23.60 -22.89 48.63
CA GLU A 458 -24.99 -23.10 49.03
C GLU A 458 -25.56 -24.27 48.21
N GLU A 459 -25.85 -25.38 48.89
CA GLU A 459 -26.60 -26.53 48.35
C GLU A 459 -27.97 -26.06 47.82
N GLY A 460 -28.02 -25.74 46.52
CA GLY A 460 -29.25 -25.44 45.80
C GLY A 460 -30.05 -26.71 45.51
N THR A 461 -31.22 -26.82 46.12
CA THR A 461 -32.18 -27.92 46.00
C THR A 461 -32.44 -28.37 44.57
N ALA A 462 -32.22 -29.66 44.30
CA ALA A 462 -32.58 -30.33 43.06
C ALA A 462 -34.09 -30.16 42.79
N SER A 463 -34.42 -29.54 41.65
CA SER A 463 -35.76 -29.63 41.08
C SER A 463 -35.75 -30.73 40.03
N ASP A 464 -36.64 -31.70 40.22
CA ASP A 464 -36.84 -32.87 39.37
C ASP A 464 -37.15 -32.46 37.92
N ILE A 465 -36.11 -32.46 37.09
CA ILE A 465 -36.23 -32.63 35.64
C ILE A 465 -35.26 -33.75 35.29
N ASP A 466 -35.75 -34.74 34.55
CA ASP A 466 -35.08 -35.97 34.12
C ASP A 466 -33.92 -35.68 33.14
N ASN A 467 -32.99 -34.82 33.55
CA ASN A 467 -31.80 -34.44 32.81
C ASN A 467 -30.66 -35.31 33.33
N GLU A 468 -30.17 -36.21 32.49
CA GLU A 468 -28.93 -36.95 32.73
C GLU A 468 -27.80 -35.95 33.09
N VAL A 469 -27.31 -36.02 34.33
CA VAL A 469 -26.22 -35.18 34.81
C VAL A 469 -24.91 -35.85 34.43
N TYR A 470 -24.20 -35.26 33.48
CA TYR A 470 -22.88 -35.74 33.04
C TYR A 470 -21.77 -35.05 33.85
N GLU A 471 -20.84 -35.83 34.42
CA GLU A 471 -19.73 -35.32 35.22
C GLU A 471 -18.49 -35.06 34.34
N VAL A 472 -17.88 -33.88 34.47
CA VAL A 472 -16.65 -33.51 33.78
C VAL A 472 -15.44 -34.20 34.41
N GLU A 473 -14.72 -35.02 33.65
CA GLU A 473 -13.47 -35.63 34.10
C GLU A 473 -12.30 -34.64 33.99
N GLN A 474 -12.16 -34.05 32.79
CA GLN A 474 -11.08 -33.11 32.47
C GLN A 474 -11.44 -32.18 31.30
N VAL A 475 -10.77 -31.03 31.26
CA VAL A 475 -10.80 -30.09 30.14
C VAL A 475 -9.60 -30.37 29.25
N LEU A 476 -9.83 -30.62 27.97
CA LEU A 476 -8.82 -31.09 27.01
C LEU A 476 -8.23 -29.95 26.19
N GLU A 477 -9.10 -29.11 25.62
CA GLU A 477 -8.71 -28.05 24.70
C GLU A 477 -9.61 -26.82 24.88
N VAL A 478 -9.13 -25.67 24.41
CA VAL A 478 -9.89 -24.42 24.33
C VAL A 478 -9.84 -23.91 22.90
N CYS A 479 -10.96 -23.39 22.40
CA CYS A 479 -11.05 -22.76 21.09
C CYS A 479 -12.02 -21.56 21.13
N PHE A 480 -11.93 -20.70 20.11
CA PHE A 480 -12.88 -19.61 19.90
C PHE A 480 -13.61 -19.83 18.58
N GLY A 481 -14.88 -19.48 18.53
CA GLY A 481 -15.71 -19.62 17.32
C GLY A 481 -17.02 -20.33 17.61
N ASP A 482 -17.54 -21.04 16.61
CA ASP A 482 -18.80 -21.78 16.69
C ASP A 482 -18.61 -23.23 16.20
N PRO A 483 -17.90 -24.07 16.97
CA PRO A 483 -17.58 -25.44 16.58
C PRO A 483 -18.83 -26.30 16.34
N LYS A 484 -19.94 -25.99 17.03
CA LYS A 484 -21.23 -26.69 16.90
C LYS A 484 -22.15 -26.08 15.83
N LYS A 485 -21.73 -25.04 15.08
CA LYS A 485 -22.52 -24.35 14.04
C LYS A 485 -23.90 -23.88 14.53
N THR A 486 -23.95 -23.39 15.76
CA THR A 486 -25.14 -22.90 16.46
C THR A 486 -25.54 -21.47 16.09
N GLY A 487 -24.67 -20.75 15.37
CA GLY A 487 -24.78 -19.33 15.05
C GLY A 487 -24.20 -18.39 16.12
N LYS A 488 -23.69 -18.92 17.24
CA LYS A 488 -23.11 -18.14 18.34
C LYS A 488 -21.60 -18.38 18.43
N SER A 489 -20.83 -17.37 18.07
CA SER A 489 -19.36 -17.39 18.26
C SER A 489 -19.02 -17.06 19.71
N GLY A 490 -18.19 -17.89 20.33
CA GLY A 490 -17.79 -17.72 21.73
C GLY A 490 -16.61 -18.59 22.12
N LEU A 491 -16.23 -18.52 23.40
CA LEU A 491 -15.19 -19.37 23.96
C LEU A 491 -15.77 -20.74 24.29
N HIS A 492 -15.15 -21.79 23.75
CA HIS A 492 -15.57 -23.17 23.93
C HIS A 492 -14.43 -24.02 24.45
N PHE A 493 -14.77 -25.05 25.22
CA PHE A 493 -13.83 -25.99 25.80
C PHE A 493 -14.21 -27.40 25.40
N LYS A 494 -13.22 -28.18 24.95
CA LYS A 494 -13.40 -29.61 24.70
C LYS A 494 -13.33 -30.34 26.03
N ILE A 495 -14.38 -31.08 26.36
CA ILE A 495 -14.59 -31.74 27.64
C ILE A 495 -14.47 -33.26 27.46
N GLY A 496 -13.68 -33.89 28.32
CA GLY A 496 -13.69 -35.33 28.51
C GLY A 496 -14.66 -35.69 29.63
N TRP A 497 -15.61 -36.57 29.35
CA TRP A 497 -16.67 -36.96 30.27
C TRP A 497 -16.28 -38.20 31.08
N LYS A 498 -16.56 -38.18 32.38
CA LYS A 498 -16.17 -39.25 33.28
C LYS A 498 -16.86 -40.56 32.94
N GLY A 499 -16.07 -41.59 32.68
CA GLY A 499 -16.57 -42.93 32.33
C GLY A 499 -16.91 -43.11 30.85
N TYR A 500 -16.60 -42.13 30.01
CA TYR A 500 -16.75 -42.18 28.55
C TYR A 500 -15.40 -42.24 27.84
N GLY A 501 -15.40 -42.63 26.56
CA GLY A 501 -14.16 -42.69 25.77
C GLY A 501 -13.89 -41.39 25.01
N GLU A 502 -12.71 -41.28 24.39
CA GLU A 502 -12.33 -40.10 23.57
C GLU A 502 -13.30 -39.80 22.41
N ALA A 503 -14.09 -40.78 22.00
CA ALA A 503 -15.12 -40.63 20.96
C ALA A 503 -16.33 -39.82 21.43
N ASP A 504 -16.53 -39.72 22.74
CA ASP A 504 -17.66 -39.05 23.37
C ASP A 504 -17.32 -37.62 23.83
N ASP A 505 -16.07 -37.17 23.64
CA ASP A 505 -15.65 -35.80 24.00
C ASP A 505 -16.47 -34.75 23.22
N THR A 506 -16.94 -33.72 23.91
CA THR A 506 -17.75 -32.65 23.29
C THR A 506 -17.19 -31.26 23.56
N CYS A 507 -17.42 -30.32 22.63
CA CYS A 507 -17.07 -28.91 22.81
C CYS A 507 -18.23 -28.14 23.46
N GLU A 508 -18.07 -27.69 24.70
CA GLU A 508 -19.08 -26.94 25.44
C GLU A 508 -18.74 -25.44 25.56
N PRO A 509 -19.73 -24.54 25.46
CA PRO A 509 -19.53 -23.11 25.66
C PRO A 509 -19.19 -22.81 27.12
N ILE A 510 -18.41 -21.76 27.37
CA ILE A 510 -17.99 -21.39 28.74
C ILE A 510 -19.19 -21.12 29.67
N GLU A 511 -20.30 -20.59 29.15
CA GLU A 511 -21.51 -20.33 29.93
C GLU A 511 -22.19 -21.61 30.44
N GLY A 512 -21.95 -22.75 29.78
CA GLY A 512 -22.46 -24.06 30.18
C GLY A 512 -21.62 -24.77 31.25
N LEU A 513 -20.49 -24.19 31.67
CA LEU A 513 -19.49 -24.82 32.54
C LEU A 513 -19.38 -24.17 33.93
N SER A 514 -20.43 -23.47 34.38
CA SER A 514 -20.44 -22.75 35.67
C SER A 514 -20.22 -23.67 36.89
N GLY A 515 -20.53 -24.96 36.80
CA GLY A 515 -20.30 -25.94 37.87
C GLY A 515 -18.89 -26.56 37.90
N CYS A 516 -17.98 -26.14 37.02
CA CYS A 516 -16.68 -26.80 36.82
C CYS A 516 -15.48 -25.86 36.99
N GLU A 517 -15.64 -24.75 37.73
CA GLU A 517 -14.63 -23.68 37.85
C GLU A 517 -13.25 -24.17 38.27
N GLN A 518 -13.18 -25.14 39.20
CA GLN A 518 -11.91 -25.71 39.66
C GLN A 518 -11.17 -26.47 38.53
N LYS A 519 -11.89 -27.28 37.75
CA LYS A 519 -11.33 -27.99 36.58
C LYS A 519 -10.87 -27.03 35.48
N MET A 520 -11.61 -25.94 35.30
CA MET A 520 -11.26 -24.86 34.37
C MET A 520 -9.98 -24.15 34.82
N LYS A 521 -9.88 -23.82 36.10
CA LYS A 521 -8.68 -23.21 36.70
C LYS A 521 -7.46 -24.11 36.54
N GLU A 522 -7.59 -25.41 36.86
CA GLU A 522 -6.51 -26.39 36.67
C GLU A 522 -6.03 -26.46 35.21
N PHE A 523 -6.95 -26.47 34.25
CA PHE A 523 -6.61 -26.44 32.82
C PHE A 523 -5.87 -25.16 32.43
N ILE A 524 -6.32 -23.99 32.89
CA ILE A 524 -5.68 -22.71 32.58
C ILE A 524 -4.27 -22.65 33.19
N GLU A 525 -4.10 -23.05 34.45
CA GLU A 525 -2.81 -23.08 35.13
C GLU A 525 -1.81 -24.04 34.45
N ASN A 526 -2.28 -25.24 34.09
CA ASN A 526 -1.46 -26.22 33.40
C ASN A 526 -1.12 -25.78 31.97
N GLY A 527 -2.10 -25.23 31.26
CA GLY A 527 -1.93 -24.67 29.92
C GLY A 527 -0.96 -23.49 29.90
N PHE A 528 -0.98 -22.63 30.92
CA PHE A 528 -0.03 -21.54 31.09
C PHE A 528 1.40 -22.07 31.30
N LYS A 529 1.58 -23.03 32.22
CA LYS A 529 2.89 -23.66 32.49
C LYS A 529 3.45 -24.37 31.24
N ALA A 530 2.60 -25.06 30.49
CA ALA A 530 2.96 -25.72 29.24
C ALA A 530 3.08 -24.76 28.04
N SER A 531 2.62 -23.51 28.18
CA SER A 531 2.50 -22.52 27.11
C SER A 531 1.74 -23.03 25.87
N ILE A 532 0.57 -23.64 26.10
CA ILE A 532 -0.27 -24.19 25.02
C ILE A 532 -0.75 -23.10 24.04
N LEU A 533 -0.83 -21.85 24.51
CA LEU A 533 -1.14 -20.66 23.74
C LEU A 533 -0.10 -19.57 24.03
N PRO A 534 0.26 -18.74 23.04
CA PRO A 534 1.18 -17.63 23.26
C PRO A 534 0.52 -16.51 24.08
N LEU A 535 1.36 -15.76 24.79
CA LEU A 535 1.04 -14.47 25.40
C LEU A 535 1.91 -13.37 24.77
N PRO A 536 1.52 -12.08 24.84
CA PRO A 536 2.35 -10.97 24.37
C PRO A 536 3.79 -11.07 24.94
N GLY A 537 4.79 -11.03 24.06
CA GLY A 537 6.21 -11.18 24.42
C GLY A 537 6.74 -12.63 24.49
N SER A 538 5.89 -13.65 24.36
CA SER A 538 6.33 -15.06 24.39
C SER A 538 6.73 -15.65 23.04
N VAL A 539 6.42 -14.94 21.95
CA VAL A 539 6.73 -15.32 20.56
C VAL A 539 7.91 -14.49 20.08
N GLY A 540 9.00 -15.14 19.69
CA GLY A 540 10.19 -14.46 19.18
C GLY A 540 10.09 -14.10 17.69
N VAL A 541 9.52 -15.01 16.89
CA VAL A 541 9.33 -14.84 15.45
C VAL A 541 7.90 -15.22 15.08
N VAL A 542 7.29 -14.43 14.19
CA VAL A 542 6.03 -14.77 13.54
C VAL A 542 6.32 -14.93 12.05
N CYS A 543 5.86 -16.02 11.46
CA CYS A 543 5.84 -16.21 10.02
C CYS A 543 4.43 -16.55 9.56
N GLY A 544 4.13 -16.32 8.28
CA GLY A 544 2.87 -16.76 7.73
C GLY A 544 2.64 -16.34 6.29
N GLY A 545 1.80 -17.12 5.61
CA GLY A 545 1.39 -16.90 4.22
C GLY A 545 -0.09 -16.58 4.11
N PRO A 546 -0.55 -15.37 4.49
CA PRO A 546 -1.96 -15.00 4.39
C PRO A 546 -2.42 -15.09 2.94
N PRO A 547 -3.48 -15.85 2.64
CA PRO A 547 -3.96 -15.98 1.26
C PRO A 547 -4.64 -14.69 0.80
N CYS A 548 -4.20 -14.18 -0.35
CA CYS A 548 -4.74 -12.99 -1.02
C CYS A 548 -5.23 -13.36 -2.42
N GLN A 549 -6.35 -14.10 -2.50
CA GLN A 549 -6.82 -14.66 -3.78
C GLN A 549 -7.54 -13.64 -4.68
N GLY A 550 -7.80 -12.43 -4.15
CA GLY A 550 -8.48 -11.35 -4.86
C GLY A 550 -7.58 -10.55 -5.81
N ILE A 551 -6.28 -10.82 -5.89
CA ILE A 551 -5.32 -9.91 -6.54
C ILE A 551 -4.86 -10.33 -7.96
N SER A 552 -5.29 -11.49 -8.46
CA SER A 552 -4.78 -12.04 -9.73
C SER A 552 -5.86 -12.72 -10.60
N GLY A 553 -5.49 -13.04 -11.84
CA GLY A 553 -6.38 -13.69 -12.82
C GLY A 553 -7.65 -12.88 -13.08
N PHE A 554 -8.81 -13.51 -12.99
CA PHE A 554 -10.12 -12.86 -13.13
C PHE A 554 -10.40 -11.78 -12.06
N ASN A 555 -9.72 -11.82 -10.91
CA ASN A 555 -9.92 -10.82 -9.85
C ASN A 555 -8.97 -9.62 -9.97
N ARG A 556 -8.02 -9.62 -10.92
CA ARG A 556 -6.95 -8.59 -11.04
C ARG A 556 -7.47 -7.15 -11.04
N PHE A 557 -8.62 -6.91 -11.68
CA PHE A 557 -9.22 -5.57 -11.82
C PHE A 557 -10.45 -5.38 -10.93
N ARG A 558 -10.75 -6.34 -10.05
CA ARG A 558 -11.89 -6.27 -9.15
C ARG A 558 -11.47 -5.58 -7.87
N ASN A 559 -12.23 -4.57 -7.45
CA ASN A 559 -12.05 -3.88 -6.17
C ASN A 559 -10.61 -3.36 -5.96
N SER A 560 -10.01 -2.75 -7.00
CA SER A 560 -8.64 -2.23 -6.96
C SER A 560 -8.47 -1.03 -6.02
N GLU A 561 -9.56 -0.34 -5.70
CA GLU A 561 -9.56 0.82 -4.80
C GLU A 561 -9.38 0.40 -3.34
N ASN A 562 -10.13 -0.61 -2.89
CA ASN A 562 -10.07 -1.13 -1.53
C ASN A 562 -9.84 -2.66 -1.55
N PRO A 563 -8.67 -3.14 -2.00
CA PRO A 563 -8.43 -4.57 -2.19
C PRO A 563 -8.56 -5.37 -0.88
N LEU A 564 -8.34 -4.75 0.29
CA LEU A 564 -8.50 -5.38 1.59
C LEU A 564 -9.97 -5.58 2.01
N GLU A 565 -10.92 -4.84 1.44
CA GLU A 565 -12.36 -5.07 1.68
C GLU A 565 -12.86 -6.35 1.03
N ASP A 566 -12.19 -6.83 -0.03
CA ASP A 566 -12.51 -8.11 -0.65
C ASP A 566 -12.34 -9.24 0.39
N PRO A 567 -13.39 -10.05 0.66
CA PRO A 567 -13.32 -11.19 1.57
C PRO A 567 -12.14 -12.14 1.31
N LYS A 568 -11.66 -12.22 0.07
CA LYS A 568 -10.52 -13.06 -0.35
C LYS A 568 -9.15 -12.54 0.07
N ASN A 569 -9.06 -11.30 0.55
CA ASN A 569 -7.82 -10.65 0.97
C ASN A 569 -7.82 -10.30 2.48
N LYS A 570 -8.95 -10.47 3.18
CA LYS A 570 -9.10 -10.17 4.62
C LYS A 570 -8.12 -10.90 5.54
N GLN A 571 -7.53 -12.02 5.09
CA GLN A 571 -6.55 -12.75 5.88
C GLN A 571 -5.26 -11.93 6.13
N LEU A 572 -4.94 -10.98 5.24
CA LEU A 572 -3.83 -10.06 5.46
C LEU A 572 -4.10 -9.13 6.64
N GLU A 573 -5.34 -8.66 6.80
CA GLU A 573 -5.75 -7.85 7.95
C GLU A 573 -5.61 -8.65 9.25
N ALA A 574 -6.10 -9.90 9.28
CA ALA A 574 -5.96 -10.77 10.45
C ALA A 574 -4.48 -11.04 10.81
N ALA A 575 -3.60 -11.17 9.81
CA ALA A 575 -2.17 -11.39 10.01
C ALA A 575 -1.45 -10.14 10.56
N CYS A 576 -1.83 -8.95 10.08
CA CYS A 576 -1.16 -7.69 10.37
C CYS A 576 -1.88 -6.83 11.41
N ARG A 577 -2.92 -7.34 12.08
CA ARG A 577 -3.77 -6.56 12.99
C ARG A 577 -2.98 -6.04 14.19
N TYR A 578 -2.43 -4.85 14.04
CA TYR A 578 -1.79 -4.09 15.11
C TYR A 578 -2.86 -3.49 16.02
N LYS A 579 -2.55 -3.39 17.31
CA LYS A 579 -3.44 -2.88 18.36
C LYS A 579 -3.80 -1.41 18.05
N ASN A 580 -4.92 -1.20 17.37
CA ASN A 580 -5.80 -0.03 17.46
C ASN A 580 -7.15 -0.42 16.84
N GLY A 581 -8.07 -0.81 17.73
CA GLY A 581 -9.36 -1.44 17.45
C GLY A 581 -9.66 -2.48 18.52
#